data_AF-A0A7C9HMR1-F1
#
_entry.id   AF-A0A7C9HMR1-F1
#
_cell.length_a   1.000
_cell.length_b   1.000
_cell.length_c   1.000
_cell.angle_alpha   90.00
_cell.angle_beta   90.00
_cell.angle_gamma   90.00
#
_symmetry.space_group_name_H-M   'P 1'
#
loop_
_entity.id
_entity.type
_entity.pdbx_description
1 polymer ?
#
loop_
_entity_poly.entity_id
_entity_poly.type
_entity_poly.pdbx_seq_one_letter_code
_entity_poly.pdbx_strand_id
1 'polypeptide(L)'
;MTPIRPSREVLQDWAPELSERLGRPVEQILSKGLSAHDFSTSAFVEVRDPGGIVVRLPFAFAVFRPAAARVVVFTEHSGYIEFDLEEDAIVAEIEERIYRQESPARNG
;
A
#
# COMPACT_ATOMS: atom_id res chain seq x y z
N MET A 1 -10.52 5.43 9.23
CA MET A 1 -10.32 4.02 8.83
C MET A 1 -11.68 3.37 8.73
N THR A 2 -11.93 2.65 7.63
CA THR A 2 -13.21 1.96 7.42
C THR A 2 -13.26 0.62 8.16
N PRO A 3 -14.46 0.03 8.38
CA PRO A 3 -14.59 -1.29 8.96
C PRO A 3 -13.85 -2.38 8.15
N ILE A 4 -13.20 -3.31 8.84
CA ILE A 4 -12.50 -4.43 8.20
C ILE A 4 -13.51 -5.35 7.51
N ARG A 5 -13.30 -5.58 6.21
CA ARG A 5 -14.05 -6.54 5.38
C ARG A 5 -13.18 -7.77 5.04
N PRO A 6 -13.76 -8.88 4.54
CA PRO A 6 -12.97 -9.98 4.03
C PRO A 6 -12.05 -9.53 2.88
N SER A 7 -10.77 -9.92 2.88
CA SER A 7 -9.79 -9.49 1.85
C SER A 7 -10.23 -9.82 0.42
N ARG A 8 -11.01 -10.89 0.24
CA ARG A 8 -11.56 -11.26 -1.08
C ARG A 8 -12.56 -10.23 -1.60
N GLU A 9 -13.39 -9.65 -0.73
CA GLU A 9 -14.35 -8.61 -1.13
C GLU A 9 -13.63 -7.33 -1.51
N VAL A 10 -12.57 -6.98 -0.80
CA VAL A 10 -11.74 -5.81 -1.12
C VAL A 10 -11.01 -6.00 -2.45
N LEU A 11 -10.44 -7.19 -2.71
CA LEU A 11 -9.86 -7.47 -4.03
C LEU A 11 -10.88 -7.43 -5.16
N GLN A 12 -12.13 -7.80 -4.90
CA GLN A 12 -13.22 -7.69 -5.88
C GLN A 12 -13.63 -6.24 -6.15
N ASP A 13 -13.75 -5.43 -5.09
CA ASP A 13 -14.13 -4.02 -5.16
C ASP A 13 -13.06 -3.17 -5.86
N TRP A 14 -11.78 -3.45 -5.59
CA TRP A 14 -10.64 -2.68 -6.11
C TRP A 14 -9.95 -3.32 -7.32
N ALA A 15 -10.51 -4.41 -7.86
CA ALA A 15 -9.93 -5.15 -8.97
C ALA A 15 -9.63 -4.29 -10.22
N PRO A 16 -10.51 -3.38 -10.66
CA PRO A 16 -10.25 -2.52 -11.82
C PRO A 16 -9.01 -1.64 -11.61
N GLU A 17 -8.93 -0.95 -10.47
CA GLU A 17 -7.82 -0.04 -10.18
C GLU A 17 -6.51 -0.83 -9.88
N LEU A 18 -6.62 -2.02 -9.28
CA LEU A 18 -5.49 -2.95 -9.15
C LEU A 18 -4.99 -3.43 -10.51
N SER A 19 -5.88 -3.68 -11.47
CA SER A 19 -5.53 -4.09 -12.83
C SER A 19 -4.69 -3.02 -13.51
N GLU A 20 -5.11 -1.76 -13.41
CA GLU A 20 -4.34 -0.61 -13.91
C GLU A 20 -2.99 -0.47 -13.20
N ARG A 21 -2.97 -0.55 -11.86
CA ARG A 21 -1.76 -0.38 -11.05
C ARG A 21 -0.70 -1.45 -11.30
N LEU A 22 -1.12 -2.69 -11.54
CA LEU A 22 -0.24 -3.85 -11.64
C LEU A 22 -0.01 -4.31 -13.08
N GLY A 23 -0.77 -3.77 -14.04
CA GLY A 23 -0.70 -4.19 -15.45
C GLY A 23 -1.15 -5.64 -15.66
N ARG A 24 -2.06 -6.15 -14.81
CA ARG A 24 -2.57 -7.53 -14.85
C ARG A 24 -4.08 -7.52 -15.09
N PRO A 25 -4.65 -8.44 -15.89
CA PRO A 25 -6.09 -8.52 -16.06
C PRO A 25 -6.83 -8.72 -14.74
N VAL A 26 -8.03 -8.14 -14.64
CA VAL A 26 -8.93 -8.29 -13.48
C VAL A 26 -9.14 -9.76 -13.12
N GLU A 27 -9.36 -10.62 -14.11
CA GLU A 27 -9.60 -12.05 -13.91
C GLU A 27 -8.40 -12.74 -13.24
N GLN A 28 -7.18 -12.29 -13.58
CA GLN A 28 -5.96 -12.79 -12.96
C GLN A 28 -5.88 -12.34 -11.50
N ILE A 29 -6.20 -11.09 -11.19
CA ILE A 29 -6.22 -10.56 -9.82
C ILE A 29 -7.25 -11.30 -8.97
N LEU A 30 -8.45 -11.54 -9.50
CA LEU A 30 -9.52 -12.23 -8.77
C LEU A 30 -9.23 -13.71 -8.52
N SER A 31 -8.51 -14.37 -9.44
CA SER A 31 -8.19 -15.80 -9.33
C SER A 31 -6.92 -16.08 -8.53
N LYS A 32 -5.90 -15.24 -8.64
CA LYS A 32 -4.58 -15.45 -8.00
C LYS A 32 -4.32 -14.55 -6.81
N GLY A 33 -5.10 -13.48 -6.63
CA GLY A 33 -4.86 -12.47 -5.61
C GLY A 33 -3.58 -11.68 -5.86
N LEU A 34 -3.07 -11.09 -4.78
CA LEU A 34 -1.77 -10.43 -4.74
C LEU A 34 -0.70 -11.43 -4.31
N SER A 35 0.52 -11.25 -4.83
CA SER A 35 1.70 -12.03 -4.49
C SER A 35 2.76 -11.13 -3.85
N ALA A 36 3.72 -11.71 -3.13
CA ALA A 36 4.83 -10.96 -2.54
C ALA A 36 5.61 -10.12 -3.57
N HIS A 37 5.67 -10.57 -4.84
CA HIS A 37 6.32 -9.82 -5.92
C HIS A 37 5.58 -8.55 -6.35
N ASP A 38 4.34 -8.37 -5.92
CA ASP A 38 3.59 -7.12 -6.17
C ASP A 38 4.02 -6.00 -5.22
N PHE A 39 4.85 -6.30 -4.21
CA PHE A 39 5.32 -5.37 -3.20
C PHE A 39 6.83 -5.14 -3.30
N SER A 40 7.26 -3.89 -3.12
CA SER A 40 8.68 -3.56 -3.04
C SER A 40 9.16 -3.56 -1.60
N THR A 41 10.32 -4.18 -1.36
CA THR A 41 11.00 -4.19 -0.05
C THR A 41 11.53 -2.81 0.37
N SER A 42 11.67 -1.87 -0.57
CA SER A 42 12.10 -0.49 -0.34
C SER A 42 10.93 0.51 -0.27
N ALA A 43 9.71 0.08 -0.58
CA ALA A 43 8.56 0.98 -0.65
C ALA A 43 7.72 0.99 0.64
N PHE A 44 7.17 2.15 0.94
CA PHE A 44 6.17 2.35 1.98
C PHE A 44 5.14 3.38 1.53
N VAL A 45 3.95 3.32 2.13
CA VAL A 45 2.89 4.28 1.92
C VAL A 45 2.70 5.09 3.18
N GLU A 46 2.67 6.41 3.05
CA GLU A 46 2.24 7.32 4.10
C GLU A 46 0.87 7.90 3.75
N VAL A 47 -0.09 7.75 4.67
CA VAL A 47 -1.39 8.44 4.64
C VAL A 47 -1.36 9.49 5.75
N ARG A 48 -1.55 10.75 5.38
CA ARG A 48 -1.50 11.91 6.27
C ARG A 48 -2.85 12.58 6.26
N ASP A 49 -3.46 12.70 7.42
CA ASP A 49 -4.68 13.48 7.56
C ASP A 49 -4.36 14.98 7.74
N PRO A 50 -5.35 15.87 7.52
CA PRO A 50 -5.17 17.30 7.73
C PRO A 50 -4.92 17.69 9.19
N GLY A 51 -5.29 16.82 10.13
CA GLY A 51 -5.08 16.96 11.58
C GLY A 51 -3.64 16.66 12.03
N GLY A 52 -2.77 16.22 11.11
CA GLY A 52 -1.38 15.90 11.37
C GLY A 52 -1.11 14.45 11.79
N ILE A 53 -2.11 13.57 11.77
CA ILE A 53 -1.91 12.14 11.96
C ILE A 53 -1.25 11.56 10.71
N VAL A 54 -0.21 10.76 10.92
CA VAL A 54 0.51 10.06 9.86
C VAL A 54 0.47 8.56 10.11
N VAL A 55 -0.07 7.81 9.16
CA VAL A 55 -0.02 6.34 9.13
C VAL A 55 0.99 5.93 8.08
N ARG A 56 2.03 5.20 8.51
CA ARG A 56 3.09 4.71 7.63
C ARG A 56 3.08 3.18 7.55
N LEU A 57 3.02 2.66 6.34
CA LEU A 57 2.83 1.24 6.06
C LEU A 57 3.99 0.72 5.20
N PRO A 58 4.85 -0.18 5.71
CA PRO A 58 5.96 -0.74 4.94
C PRO A 58 5.49 -1.82 3.96
N PHE A 59 6.30 -2.09 2.94
CA PHE A 59 6.06 -3.14 1.94
C PHE A 59 4.67 -3.00 1.30
N ALA A 60 4.38 -1.77 0.88
CA ALA A 60 3.03 -1.34 0.55
C ALA A 60 2.98 -0.53 -0.74
N PHE A 61 1.80 -0.54 -1.36
CA PHE A 61 1.42 0.37 -2.44
C PHE A 61 -0.03 0.82 -2.24
N ALA A 62 -0.40 1.94 -2.84
CA ALA A 62 -1.71 2.53 -2.74
C ALA A 62 -2.47 2.46 -4.07
N VAL A 63 -3.79 2.36 -3.99
CA VAL A 63 -4.70 2.42 -5.14
C VAL A 63 -5.81 3.39 -4.80
N PHE A 64 -6.06 4.35 -5.70
CA PHE A 64 -6.96 5.48 -5.45
C PHE A 64 -8.21 5.41 -6.30
N ARG A 65 -9.31 5.85 -5.70
CA ARG A 65 -10.57 6.16 -6.37
C ARG A 65 -10.91 7.63 -6.14
N PRO A 66 -10.39 8.56 -6.96
CA PRO A 66 -10.52 10.00 -6.72
C PRO A 66 -11.97 10.47 -6.62
N ALA A 67 -12.86 9.92 -7.47
CA ALA A 67 -14.27 10.26 -7.48
C ALA A 67 -15.00 9.91 -6.16
N ALA A 68 -14.46 8.99 -5.37
CA ALA A 68 -15.01 8.59 -4.09
C ALA A 68 -14.21 9.13 -2.90
N ALA A 69 -13.14 9.92 -3.13
CA ALA A 69 -12.17 10.30 -2.12
C ALA A 69 -11.70 9.12 -1.26
N ARG A 70 -11.41 7.98 -1.89
CA ARG A 70 -10.99 6.76 -1.19
C ARG A 70 -9.66 6.25 -1.69
N VAL A 71 -8.91 5.66 -0.79
CA VAL A 71 -7.68 4.93 -1.08
C VAL A 71 -7.68 3.60 -0.33
N VAL A 72 -7.18 2.56 -0.98
CA VAL A 72 -6.78 1.34 -0.30
C VAL A 72 -5.26 1.23 -0.35
N VAL A 73 -4.67 0.90 0.79
CA VAL A 73 -3.26 0.56 0.90
C VAL A 73 -3.15 -0.94 1.07
N PHE A 74 -2.54 -1.61 0.11
CA PHE A 74 -2.22 -3.03 0.22
C PHE A 74 -0.82 -3.18 0.81
N THR A 75 -0.65 -4.14 1.71
CA THR A 75 0.63 -4.45 2.37
C THR A 75 0.93 -5.93 2.24
N GLU A 76 2.21 -6.29 2.07
CA GLU A 76 2.62 -7.68 1.88
C GLU A 76 2.19 -8.58 3.06
N HIS A 77 2.32 -8.08 4.29
CA HIS A 77 2.15 -8.90 5.51
C HIS A 77 0.85 -8.65 6.27
N SER A 78 0.19 -7.51 6.06
CA SER A 78 -1.02 -7.14 6.81
C SER A 78 -2.27 -7.09 5.95
N GLY A 79 -2.18 -7.46 4.67
CA GLY A 79 -3.30 -7.48 3.75
C GLY A 79 -3.60 -6.09 3.22
N TYR A 80 -4.53 -5.36 3.83
CA TYR A 80 -4.96 -4.06 3.32
C TYR A 80 -5.52 -3.15 4.41
N ILE A 81 -5.55 -1.84 4.13
CA ILE A 81 -6.24 -0.83 4.93
C ILE A 81 -6.94 0.15 3.99
N GLU A 82 -8.23 0.37 4.20
CA GLU A 82 -9.04 1.32 3.44
C GLU A 82 -9.23 2.63 4.22
N PHE A 83 -8.94 3.74 3.54
CA PHE A 83 -9.11 5.10 4.06
C PHE A 83 -10.13 5.86 3.23
N ASP A 84 -11.07 6.49 3.92
CA ASP A 84 -11.80 7.63 3.38
C ASP A 84 -10.91 8.86 3.59
N LEU A 85 -10.67 9.61 2.53
CA LEU A 85 -9.80 10.77 2.51
C LEU A 85 -10.65 12.02 2.79
N GLU A 86 -10.25 12.76 3.82
CA GLU A 86 -10.76 14.11 4.05
C GLU A 86 -10.15 15.07 3.02
N GLU A 87 -10.74 16.26 2.89
CA GLU A 87 -10.16 17.34 2.09
C GLU A 87 -8.73 17.63 2.58
N ASP A 88 -7.79 17.86 1.67
CA ASP A 88 -6.36 18.06 1.94
C ASP A 88 -5.58 16.86 2.51
N ALA A 89 -6.20 15.67 2.61
CA ALA A 89 -5.46 14.46 2.98
C ALA A 89 -4.39 14.13 1.91
N ILE A 90 -3.20 13.73 2.37
CA ILE A 90 -2.06 13.39 1.51
C ILE A 90 -1.80 11.90 1.59
N VAL A 91 -1.61 11.28 0.44
CA VAL A 91 -1.12 9.91 0.36
C VAL A 91 0.12 9.88 -0.52
N ALA A 92 1.21 9.33 0.01
CA ALA A 92 2.51 9.27 -0.64
C ALA A 92 3.04 7.84 -0.67
N GLU A 93 3.32 7.31 -1.86
CA GLU A 93 4.20 6.15 -2.03
C GLU A 93 5.66 6.65 -2.05
N ILE A 94 6.49 6.12 -1.15
CA ILE A 94 7.86 6.58 -0.94
C ILE A 94 8.79 5.37 -1.04
N GLU A 95 9.90 5.54 -1.76
CA GLU A 95 10.96 4.55 -1.86
C GLU A 95 12.19 4.98 -1.06
N GLU A 96 12.62 4.16 -0.10
CA GLU A 96 13.80 4.41 0.71
C GLU A 96 15.05 3.72 0.17
N ARG A 97 16.16 4.45 0.14
CA ARG A 97 17.50 3.91 -0.12
C ARG A 97 18.31 3.95 1.17
N ILE A 98 18.63 2.78 1.70
CA ILE A 98 19.31 2.63 2.99
C ILE A 98 20.81 2.37 2.75
N TYR A 99 21.65 3.24 3.32
CA TYR A 99 23.11 3.07 3.34
C TYR A 99 23.54 2.74 4.77
N ARG A 100 24.28 1.62 4.93
CA ARG A 100 24.78 1.19 6.24
C ARG A 100 26.30 1.32 6.26
N GLN A 101 26.83 2.04 7.25
CA GLN A 101 28.26 2.02 7.54
C GLN A 101 28.55 0.81 8.41
N GLU A 102 29.31 -0.16 7.88
CA GLU A 102 29.81 -1.27 8.68
C GLU A 102 31.00 -0.81 9.53
N SER A 103 30.98 -1.13 10.83
CA SER A 103 32.15 -0.90 11.68
C SER A 103 33.27 -1.86 11.26
N PRO A 104 34.53 -1.40 11.14
CA PRO A 104 35.62 -2.31 10.86
C PRO A 104 35.68 -3.38 11.95
N ALA A 105 35.75 -4.65 11.52
CA ALA A 105 35.85 -5.79 12.42
C ALA A 105 36.98 -5.53 13.43
N ARG A 106 36.65 -5.57 14.73
CA ARG A 106 37.67 -5.58 15.77
C ARG A 106 38.37 -6.93 15.70
N ASN A 107 39.55 -6.97 15.07
CA ASN A 107 40.46 -8.09 15.25
C ASN A 107 40.87 -8.12 16.73
N GLY A 108 40.49 -9.20 17.42
CA GLY A 108 40.88 -9.48 18.80
C GLY A 108 42.32 -9.91 18.93
#